data_AF-T2HIK4-F1
#
_entry.id   AF-T2HIK4-F1
#
_cell.length_a   1.000
_cell.length_b   1.000
_cell.length_c   1.000
_cell.angle_alpha   90.00
_cell.angle_beta   90.00
_cell.angle_gamma   90.00
#
_symmetry.space_group_name_H-M   'P 1'
#
loop_
_entity.id
_entity.type
_entity.pdbx_description
1 polymer ?
#
loop_
_entity_poly.entity_id
_entity_poly.type
_entity_poly.pdbx_seq_one_letter_code
_entity_poly.pdbx_strand_id
1 'polypeptide(L)'
;MGLVVGIMYFLVVLVLGTGLLGIGFLIGKKSRFTRDGYSGFECGFQSMSSARLPFSLKFYLVAIIFLLFDVELILILPYFMSGGMAALMFFFFSILLWGLIHECNEGSLEWAM
;
A
#
# COMPACT_ATOMS: atom_id res chain seq x y z
N MET A 1 -24.09 -8.58 17.82
CA MET A 1 -24.37 -9.51 16.70
C MET A 1 -23.46 -9.26 15.50
N GLY A 2 -23.36 -8.03 14.96
CA GLY A 2 -22.48 -7.72 13.82
C GLY A 2 -20.98 -8.03 14.03
N LEU A 3 -20.43 -7.75 15.22
CA LEU A 3 -19.02 -8.07 15.52
C LEU A 3 -18.72 -9.57 15.47
N VAL A 4 -19.63 -10.40 16.00
CA VAL A 4 -19.48 -11.87 15.99
C VAL A 4 -19.55 -12.41 14.56
N VAL A 5 -20.45 -11.87 13.73
CA VAL A 5 -20.55 -12.22 12.31
C VAL A 5 -19.29 -11.79 11.55
N GLY A 6 -18.74 -10.61 11.85
CA GLY A 6 -17.49 -10.13 11.25
C GLY A 6 -16.29 -11.02 11.58
N ILE A 7 -16.14 -11.43 12.84
CA ILE A 7 -15.09 -12.36 13.28
C ILE A 7 -15.26 -13.71 12.58
N MET A 8 -16.49 -14.23 12.50
CA MET A 8 -16.76 -15.49 11.81
C MET A 8 -16.38 -15.43 10.33
N TYR A 9 -16.71 -14.34 9.63
CA TYR A 9 -16.32 -14.14 8.23
C TYR A 9 -14.80 -14.11 8.05
N PHE A 10 -14.10 -13.34 8.89
CA PHE A 10 -12.63 -13.26 8.85
C PHE A 10 -11.96 -14.63 9.02
N LEU A 11 -12.43 -15.42 9.99
CA LEU A 11 -11.91 -16.78 10.23
C LEU A 11 -12.12 -17.70 9.03
N VAL A 12 -13.30 -17.64 8.39
CA VAL A 12 -13.58 -18.43 7.19
C VAL A 12 -12.62 -18.08 6.06
N VAL A 13 -12.40 -16.79 5.79
CA VAL A 13 -11.47 -16.35 4.73
C VAL A 13 -10.04 -16.81 5.02
N LEU A 14 -9.60 -16.73 6.28
CA LEU A 14 -8.25 -17.16 6.67
C LEU A 14 -8.06 -18.67 6.50
N VAL A 15 -9.04 -19.47 6.92
CA VAL A 15 -9.00 -20.94 6.74
C VAL A 15 -9.01 -21.32 5.27
N LEU A 16 -9.81 -20.65 4.45
CA LEU A 16 -9.83 -20.89 2.99
C LEU A 16 -8.49 -20.54 2.34
N GLY A 17 -7.93 -19.37 2.65
CA GLY A 17 -6.64 -18.93 2.08
C GLY A 17 -5.49 -19.87 2.44
N THR A 18 -5.38 -20.24 3.73
CA THR A 18 -4.35 -21.18 4.20
C THR A 18 -4.58 -22.59 3.68
N GLY A 19 -5.84 -23.04 3.58
CA GLY A 19 -6.20 -24.33 3.01
C GLY A 19 -5.80 -24.46 1.54
N LEU A 20 -6.07 -23.44 0.72
CA LEU A 20 -5.66 -23.42 -0.69
C LEU A 20 -4.13 -23.43 -0.85
N LEU A 21 -3.40 -22.67 -0.03
CA LEU A 21 -1.93 -22.71 0.00
C LEU A 21 -1.41 -24.10 0.40
N GLY A 22 -2.03 -24.74 1.39
CA GLY A 22 -1.68 -26.09 1.83
C GLY A 22 -1.88 -27.13 0.73
N ILE A 23 -3.03 -27.09 0.04
CA ILE A 23 -3.32 -27.95 -1.11
C ILE A 23 -2.28 -27.72 -2.22
N GLY A 24 -1.93 -26.46 -2.53
CA GLY A 24 -0.90 -26.12 -3.51
C GLY A 24 0.47 -26.71 -3.17
N PHE A 25 0.85 -26.70 -1.89
CA PHE A 25 2.10 -27.31 -1.43
C PHE A 25 2.09 -28.84 -1.50
N LEU A 26 0.94 -29.48 -1.25
CA LEU A 26 0.80 -30.94 -1.32
C LEU A 26 0.81 -31.47 -2.76
N ILE A 27 0.14 -30.77 -3.68
CA ILE A 27 0.07 -31.14 -5.10
C ILE A 27 1.37 -30.75 -5.83
N GLY A 28 2.04 -29.68 -5.39
CA GLY A 28 3.23 -29.15 -6.03
C GLY A 28 4.36 -30.16 -6.14
N LYS A 29 4.75 -30.52 -7.37
CA LYS A 29 5.93 -31.32 -7.63
C LYS A 29 7.18 -30.49 -7.31
N LYS A 30 7.85 -30.79 -6.20
CA LYS A 30 9.13 -30.16 -5.87
C LYS A 30 10.16 -30.53 -6.95
N SER A 31 10.40 -29.62 -7.89
CA SER A 31 11.53 -29.73 -8.82
C SER A 31 12.82 -29.79 -8.01
N ARG A 32 13.85 -30.48 -8.52
CA ARG A 32 15.13 -30.60 -7.83
C ARG A 32 15.64 -29.20 -7.49
N PHE A 33 16.07 -29.04 -6.24
CA PHE A 33 16.57 -27.80 -5.65
C PHE A 33 17.89 -27.40 -6.33
N THR A 34 17.84 -26.92 -7.56
CA THR A 34 19.00 -26.37 -8.27
C THR A 34 19.17 -24.91 -7.90
N ARG A 35 20.42 -24.47 -7.73
CA ARG A 35 20.79 -23.10 -7.34
C ARG A 35 20.10 -22.03 -8.21
N ASP A 36 19.92 -22.34 -9.49
CA ASP A 36 19.31 -21.43 -10.47
C ASP A 36 17.80 -21.22 -10.24
N GLY A 37 17.13 -22.16 -9.57
CA GLY A 37 15.72 -22.02 -9.17
C GLY A 37 15.51 -21.16 -7.91
N TYR A 38 16.58 -20.91 -7.13
CA TYR A 38 16.56 -20.08 -5.92
C TYR A 38 17.20 -18.70 -6.10
N SER A 39 17.95 -18.49 -7.19
CA SER A 39 18.48 -17.17 -7.53
C SER A 39 17.38 -16.26 -8.09
N GLY A 40 17.52 -14.95 -7.87
CA GLY A 40 16.63 -13.96 -8.48
C GLY A 40 16.67 -14.06 -10.01
N PHE A 41 15.51 -13.91 -10.64
CA PHE A 41 15.39 -13.99 -12.09
C PHE A 41 15.79 -12.66 -12.73
N GLU A 42 17.01 -12.57 -13.27
CA GLU A 42 17.46 -11.45 -14.11
C GLU A 42 17.67 -11.94 -15.54
N CYS A 43 16.60 -12.43 -16.18
CA CYS A 43 16.63 -12.93 -17.57
C CYS A 43 17.64 -14.08 -17.81
N GLY A 44 17.90 -14.91 -16.80
CA GLY A 44 18.87 -16.01 -16.87
C GLY A 44 20.31 -15.62 -16.52
N PHE A 45 20.56 -14.35 -16.19
CA PHE A 45 21.85 -13.89 -15.67
C PHE A 45 21.89 -13.99 -14.14
N GLN A 46 23.10 -14.11 -13.60
CA GLN A 46 23.32 -13.97 -12.16
C GLN A 46 23.13 -12.51 -11.77
N SER A 47 22.40 -12.26 -10.69
CA SER A 47 22.15 -10.91 -10.19
C SER A 47 23.46 -10.15 -9.99
N MET A 48 23.68 -9.11 -10.78
CA MET A 48 24.94 -8.34 -10.79
C MET A 48 25.12 -7.49 -9.52
N SER A 49 24.03 -7.20 -8.82
CA SER A 49 24.03 -6.41 -7.59
C SER A 49 22.95 -6.90 -6.62
N SER A 50 23.03 -6.47 -5.36
CA SER A 50 21.95 -6.77 -4.42
C SER A 50 20.69 -5.99 -4.81
N ALA A 51 19.51 -6.58 -4.59
CA ALA A 51 18.21 -5.89 -4.77
C ALA A 51 18.01 -4.66 -3.85
N ARG A 52 18.95 -4.37 -2.93
CA ARG A 52 18.91 -3.25 -1.98
C ARG A 52 19.66 -2.02 -2.50
N LEU A 53 19.45 -1.69 -3.77
CA LEU A 53 19.94 -0.44 -4.32
C LEU A 53 19.09 0.72 -3.78
N PRO A 54 19.68 1.91 -3.56
CA PRO A 54 18.92 3.09 -3.21
C PRO A 54 17.91 3.36 -4.33
N PHE A 55 16.64 3.33 -3.94
CA PHE A 55 15.52 3.60 -4.83
C PHE A 55 15.32 5.10 -5.00
N SER A 56 14.56 5.51 -6.02
CA SER A 56 14.41 6.94 -6.30
C SER A 56 13.65 7.66 -5.17
N LEU A 57 14.11 8.86 -4.82
CA LEU A 57 13.52 9.69 -3.77
C LEU A 57 12.05 10.07 -4.04
N LYS A 58 11.60 9.97 -5.30
CA LYS A 58 10.23 10.27 -5.71
C LYS A 58 9.20 9.37 -5.03
N PHE A 59 9.49 8.07 -4.89
CA PHE A 59 8.57 7.16 -4.18
C PHE A 59 8.48 7.44 -2.69
N TYR A 60 9.56 7.95 -2.11
CA TYR A 60 9.59 8.38 -0.72
C TYR A 60 8.72 9.63 -0.50
N LEU A 61 8.78 10.60 -1.41
CA LEU A 61 7.91 11.79 -1.41
C LEU A 61 6.43 11.40 -1.45
N VAL A 62 6.04 10.49 -2.35
CA VAL A 62 4.67 9.98 -2.43
C VAL A 62 4.22 9.35 -1.10
N ALA A 63 5.08 8.60 -0.43
CA ALA A 63 4.76 7.97 0.86
C ALA A 63 4.52 9.00 1.98
N ILE A 64 5.33 10.07 2.03
CA ILE A 64 5.13 11.17 3.00
C ILE A 64 3.81 11.89 2.72
N ILE A 65 3.54 12.22 1.45
CA ILE A 65 2.32 12.91 1.03
C ILE A 65 1.10 12.07 1.41
N PHE A 66 1.13 10.77 1.14
CA PHE A 66 0.07 9.84 1.54
C PHE A 66 -0.15 9.79 3.05
N LEU A 67 0.93 9.71 3.83
CA LEU A 67 0.85 9.68 5.30
C LEU A 67 0.21 10.97 5.84
N LEU A 68 0.58 12.12 5.28
CA LEU A 68 0.02 13.42 5.66
C LEU A 68 -1.48 13.48 5.34
N PHE A 69 -1.90 13.08 4.14
CA PHE A 69 -3.32 13.01 3.77
C PHE A 69 -4.13 12.04 4.62
N ASP A 70 -3.55 10.91 5.05
CA ASP A 70 -4.24 9.94 5.91
C ASP A 70 -4.53 10.52 7.31
N VAL A 71 -3.55 11.21 7.90
CA VAL A 71 -3.72 11.93 9.17
C VAL A 71 -4.81 12.99 9.06
N GLU A 72 -4.86 13.72 7.96
CA GLU A 72 -5.85 14.77 7.73
C GLU A 72 -7.26 14.21 7.50
N LEU A 73 -7.39 13.04 6.86
CA LEU A 73 -8.66 12.34 6.72
C LEU A 73 -9.24 11.92 8.07
N ILE A 74 -8.39 11.46 9.00
CA ILE A 74 -8.80 11.12 10.37
C ILE A 74 -9.36 12.37 11.08
N LEU A 75 -8.81 13.56 10.82
CA LEU A 75 -9.31 14.82 11.38
C LEU A 75 -10.63 15.26 10.75
N ILE A 76 -10.82 15.01 9.46
CA ILE A 76 -12.04 15.40 8.72
C ILE A 76 -13.25 14.52 9.07
N LEU A 77 -13.05 13.22 9.27
CA LEU A 77 -14.12 12.24 9.52
C LEU A 77 -15.07 12.60 10.69
N PRO A 78 -14.61 12.99 11.90
CA PRO A 78 -15.51 13.38 12.99
C PRO A 78 -16.30 14.67 12.70
N TYR A 79 -15.75 15.60 11.90
CA TYR A 79 -16.47 16.82 11.51
C TYR A 79 -17.62 16.54 10.55
N PHE A 80 -17.49 15.56 9.64
CA PHE A 80 -18.60 15.14 8.79
C PHE A 80 -19.75 14.52 9.59
N MET A 81 -19.45 13.76 10.64
CA MET A 81 -20.48 13.08 11.43
C MET A 81 -21.16 13.99 12.47
N SER A 82 -20.43 14.98 12.99
CA SER A 82 -20.93 15.88 14.04
C SER A 82 -21.72 17.09 13.51
N GLY A 83 -21.75 17.32 12.19
CA GLY A 83 -22.40 18.50 11.60
C GLY A 83 -21.76 19.82 12.03
N GLY A 84 -20.48 19.78 12.46
CA GLY A 84 -19.73 20.95 12.90
C GLY A 84 -19.56 22.00 11.79
N MET A 85 -19.10 23.20 12.18
CA MET A 85 -18.95 24.39 11.32
C MET A 85 -18.39 24.05 9.93
N ALA A 86 -19.28 24.01 8.92
CA ALA A 86 -18.92 23.71 7.53
C ALA A 86 -17.81 24.63 7.00
N ALA A 87 -17.78 25.90 7.43
CA ALA A 87 -16.76 26.87 7.04
C ALA A 87 -15.33 26.44 7.43
N LEU A 88 -15.14 25.86 8.62
CA LEU A 88 -13.82 25.37 9.05
C LEU A 88 -13.41 24.14 8.24
N MET A 89 -14.36 23.26 7.91
CA MET A 89 -14.09 22.07 7.09
C MET A 89 -13.71 22.46 5.65
N PHE A 90 -14.43 23.41 5.05
CA PHE A 90 -14.10 23.94 3.72
C PHE A 90 -12.74 24.65 3.72
N PHE A 91 -12.45 25.45 4.76
CA PHE A 91 -11.15 26.11 4.89
C PHE A 91 -10.02 25.08 5.01
N PHE A 92 -10.18 24.08 5.89
CA PHE A 92 -9.21 23.00 6.04
C PHE A 92 -8.99 22.23 4.73
N PHE A 93 -10.07 21.81 4.06
CA PHE A 93 -9.98 21.12 2.78
C PHE A 93 -9.34 21.96 1.66
N SER A 94 -9.54 23.29 1.68
CA SER A 94 -8.90 24.18 0.71
C SER A 94 -7.38 24.21 0.87
N ILE A 95 -6.87 24.16 2.11
CA ILE A 95 -5.43 24.09 2.40
C ILE A 95 -4.85 22.78 1.84
N LEU A 96 -5.58 21.67 1.97
CA LEU A 96 -5.18 20.36 1.44
C LEU A 96 -5.02 20.38 -0.08
N LEU A 97 -6.01 20.91 -0.78
CA LEU A 97 -5.97 21.05 -2.23
C LEU A 97 -4.83 21.95 -2.68
N TRP A 98 -4.60 23.06 -1.97
CA TRP A 98 -3.49 23.96 -2.27
C TRP A 98 -2.12 23.30 -2.06
N GLY A 99 -1.93 22.56 -0.98
CA GLY A 99 -0.70 21.80 -0.73
C GLY A 99 -0.43 20.75 -1.80
N LEU A 100 -1.47 20.04 -2.25
CA LEU A 100 -1.35 19.07 -3.33
C LEU A 100 -0.98 19.73 -4.67
N ILE A 101 -1.64 20.84 -5.01
CA ILE A 101 -1.37 21.57 -6.25
C ILE A 101 0.06 22.11 -6.25
N HIS A 102 0.54 22.62 -5.11
CA HIS A 102 1.93 23.07 -4.96
C HIS A 102 2.91 21.94 -5.25
N GLU A 103 2.71 20.76 -4.65
CA GLU A 103 3.59 19.61 -4.84
C GLU A 103 3.51 19.02 -6.26
N CYS A 104 2.34 19.11 -6.92
CA CYS A 104 2.20 18.79 -8.35
C CYS A 104 3.01 19.74 -9.24
N ASN A 105 2.98 21.05 -8.96
CA ASN A 105 3.70 22.05 -9.77
C ASN A 105 5.23 21.92 -9.64
N GLU A 106 5.72 21.46 -8.48
CA GLU A 106 7.15 21.15 -8.29
C GLU A 106 7.61 19.90 -9.05
N GLY A 107 6.69 19.17 -9.69
CA GLY A 107 7.02 17.99 -10.49
C GLY A 107 7.47 16.79 -9.65
N SER A 108 7.34 16.83 -8.32
CA SER A 108 7.66 15.71 -7.41
C SER A 108 6.85 14.45 -7.73
N LEU A 109 5.65 14.64 -8.28
CA LEU A 109 4.72 13.59 -8.68
C LEU A 109 4.85 13.18 -10.16
N GLU A 110 5.66 13.88 -10.95
CA GLU A 110 5.87 13.55 -12.36
C GLU A 110 6.94 12.48 -12.53
N TRP A 111 6.58 11.48 -13.32
CA TRP A 111 7.42 10.36 -13.67
C TRP A 111 8.18 10.75 -14.93
N ALA A 112 9.50 10.88 -14.82
CA ALA A 112 10.33 10.86 -16.01
C ALA A 112 10.28 9.44 -16.54
N MET A 113 9.71 9.28 -17.74
CA MET A 113 9.80 8.03 -18.49
C MET A 113 11.24 7.81 -18.94
#